data_AF-A0A955AXB2-F1
#
_entry.id   AF-A0A955AXB2-F1
#
_cell.length_a   1.000
_cell.length_b   1.000
_cell.length_c   1.000
_cell.angle_alpha   90.00
_cell.angle_beta   90.00
_cell.angle_gamma   90.00
#
_symmetry.space_group_name_H-M   'P 1'
#
loop_
_entity.id
_entity.type
_entity.pdbx_description
1 polymer ?
#
loop_
_entity_poly.entity_id
_entity_poly.type
_entity_poly.pdbx_seq_one_letter_code
_entity_poly.pdbx_strand_id
1 'polypeptide(L)'
;SGAVDLLGDGSADAAFLGGAVPTGSITQATSTFDVFFVPYDEQVRQRLIEKYPFFHDATVPGGTYKGLDEDFPTLNVGSMHLITSAGQDEELVYQLTKTIWENREEVAAKHPAGKSINPKNAIRNTGTEFHPGAIRFYKEAGIWPSDAADATNSAETPSDSASPAESEAAGGDDADAASPTTDVSPSEGN
;
A
#
# COMPACT_ATOMS: atom_id res chain seq x y z
N SER A 1 -11.50 -4.41 16.00
CA SER A 1 -12.00 -3.81 17.25
C SER A 1 -11.00 -4.05 18.36
N GLY A 2 -9.84 -3.37 18.30
CA GLY A 2 -8.79 -3.55 19.29
C GLY A 2 -8.00 -2.27 19.42
N ALA A 3 -7.11 -2.02 18.47
CA ALA A 3 -6.26 -0.82 18.50
C ALA A 3 -7.05 0.50 18.42
N VAL A 4 -8.10 0.60 17.58
CA VAL A 4 -8.90 1.83 17.44
C VAL A 4 -9.69 2.15 18.72
N ASP A 5 -10.16 1.12 19.43
CA ASP A 5 -10.91 1.31 20.67
C ASP A 5 -9.98 1.79 21.80
N LEU A 6 -8.76 1.26 21.86
CA LEU A 6 -7.72 1.70 22.80
C LEU A 6 -7.26 3.14 22.57
N LEU A 7 -7.25 3.61 21.32
CA LEU A 7 -7.04 5.04 21.03
C LEU A 7 -8.19 5.88 21.57
N GLY A 8 -9.43 5.39 21.44
CA GLY A 8 -10.63 6.12 21.83
C GLY A 8 -10.86 6.24 23.32
N ASP A 9 -10.49 5.20 24.08
CA ASP A 9 -10.61 5.20 25.54
C ASP A 9 -9.36 5.73 26.27
N GLY A 10 -8.31 6.08 25.52
CA GLY A 10 -7.06 6.63 26.04
C GLY A 10 -6.13 5.59 26.67
N SER A 11 -6.40 4.29 26.52
CA SER A 11 -5.51 3.22 26.96
C SER A 11 -4.27 3.07 26.07
N ALA A 12 -4.28 3.66 24.87
CA ALA A 12 -3.13 3.76 23.98
C ALA A 12 -3.03 5.16 23.37
N ASP A 13 -1.82 5.72 23.33
CA ASP A 13 -1.53 7.00 22.67
C ASP A 13 -1.24 6.86 21.16
N ALA A 14 -0.87 5.65 20.72
CA ALA A 14 -0.51 5.35 19.34
C ALA A 14 -0.86 3.91 18.96
N ALA A 15 -1.17 3.70 17.68
CA ALA A 15 -1.47 2.38 17.12
C ALA A 15 -0.77 2.17 15.77
N PHE A 16 -0.20 0.99 15.58
CA PHE A 16 0.22 0.53 14.26
C PHE A 16 -0.98 -0.12 13.57
N LEU A 17 -1.48 0.54 12.53
CA LEU A 17 -2.56 0.04 11.69
C LEU A 17 -2.01 -0.19 10.29
N GLY A 18 -2.26 -1.37 9.74
CA GLY A 18 -1.80 -1.75 8.42
C GLY A 18 -2.80 -2.69 7.74
N GLY A 19 -2.84 -2.63 6.43
CA GLY A 19 -3.75 -3.44 5.63
C GLY A 19 -3.79 -2.97 4.19
N ALA A 20 -4.65 -3.62 3.43
CA ALA A 20 -4.99 -3.18 2.08
C ALA A 20 -5.56 -1.75 2.10
N VAL A 21 -5.08 -0.87 1.23
CA VAL A 21 -5.53 0.52 1.15
C VAL A 21 -6.77 0.61 0.25
N PRO A 22 -7.85 1.30 0.67
CA PRO A 22 -8.07 1.88 2.00
C PRO A 22 -8.38 0.81 3.05
N THR A 23 -7.88 0.99 4.27
CA THR A 23 -8.06 0.05 5.38
C THR A 23 -9.17 0.53 6.31
N GLY A 24 -10.20 -0.31 6.52
CA GLY A 24 -11.39 0.07 7.29
C GLY A 24 -11.12 0.54 8.73
N SER A 25 -10.12 -0.02 9.42
CA SER A 25 -9.76 0.43 10.77
C SER A 25 -9.16 1.84 10.79
N ILE A 26 -8.41 2.24 9.77
CA ILE A 26 -7.85 3.59 9.65
C ILE A 26 -8.97 4.57 9.29
N THR A 27 -9.87 4.18 8.38
CA THR A 27 -11.08 4.95 8.07
C THR A 27 -11.94 5.17 9.32
N GLN A 28 -12.14 4.14 10.15
CA GLN A 28 -12.87 4.26 11.41
C GLN A 28 -12.17 5.22 12.37
N ALA A 29 -10.87 5.03 12.61
CA ALA A 29 -10.10 5.88 13.53
C ALA A 29 -10.15 7.36 13.13
N THR A 30 -9.88 7.67 11.85
CA THR A 30 -9.87 9.03 11.30
C THR A 30 -11.25 9.68 11.25
N SER A 31 -12.33 8.89 11.24
CA SER A 31 -13.70 9.39 11.28
C SER A 31 -14.17 9.71 12.70
N THR A 32 -13.67 9.00 13.71
CA THR A 32 -14.10 9.11 15.11
C THR A 32 -13.22 10.05 15.92
N PHE A 33 -11.91 10.07 15.67
CA PHE A 33 -10.93 10.82 16.45
C PHE A 33 -10.16 11.80 15.57
N ASP A 34 -9.58 12.81 16.20
CA ASP A 34 -8.53 13.61 15.57
C ASP A 34 -7.22 12.83 15.65
N VAL A 35 -6.70 12.37 14.52
CA VAL A 35 -5.54 11.49 14.46
C VAL A 35 -4.42 12.14 13.67
N PHE A 36 -3.20 11.93 14.14
CA PHE A 36 -2.00 12.37 13.46
C PHE A 36 -1.27 11.16 12.85
N PHE A 37 -0.97 11.22 11.55
CA PHE A 37 -0.16 10.21 10.88
C PHE A 37 1.32 10.46 11.15
N VAL A 38 1.98 9.52 11.84
CA VAL A 38 3.40 9.62 12.15
C VAL A 38 4.22 9.11 10.96
N PRO A 39 5.00 9.97 10.26
CA PRO A 39 5.77 9.56 9.10
C PRO A 39 6.92 8.63 9.49
N TYR A 40 7.24 7.69 8.60
CA TYR A 40 8.47 6.90 8.72
C TYR A 40 9.66 7.74 8.28
N ASP A 41 10.70 7.78 9.10
CA ASP A 41 12.00 8.31 8.68
C ASP A 41 12.50 7.55 7.44
N GLU A 42 12.93 8.30 6.42
CA GLU A 42 13.33 7.74 5.14
C GLU A 42 14.54 6.81 5.27
N GLN A 43 15.54 7.18 6.06
CA GLN A 43 16.74 6.36 6.24
C GLN A 43 16.41 5.07 6.99
N VAL A 44 15.52 5.13 7.99
CA VAL A 44 15.01 3.94 8.68
C VAL A 44 14.27 3.03 7.70
N ARG A 45 13.43 3.60 6.81
CA ARG A 45 12.66 2.86 5.82
C ARG A 45 13.57 2.11 4.85
N GLN A 46 14.59 2.79 4.31
CA GLN A 46 15.55 2.16 3.40
C GLN A 46 16.35 1.05 4.09
N ARG A 47 16.79 1.26 5.35
CA ARG A 47 17.44 0.18 6.13
C ARG A 47 16.54 -1.02 6.35
N LEU A 48 15.22 -0.83 6.51
CA LEU A 48 14.28 -1.94 6.64
C LEU A 48 14.13 -2.71 5.32
N ILE A 49 14.03 -2.01 4.19
CA ILE A 49 13.94 -2.62 2.85
C ILE A 49 15.20 -3.42 2.54
N GLU A 50 16.38 -2.85 2.80
CA GLU A 50 17.67 -3.53 2.58
C GLU A 50 17.82 -4.78 3.44
N LYS A 51 17.40 -4.70 4.71
CA LYS A 51 17.57 -5.80 5.68
C LYS A 51 16.53 -6.90 5.52
N TYR A 52 15.33 -6.55 5.08
CA TYR A 52 14.17 -7.44 5.03
C TYR A 52 13.53 -7.37 3.64
N PRO A 53 13.91 -8.27 2.71
CA PRO A 53 13.51 -8.22 1.29
C PRO A 53 12.00 -8.32 1.00
N PHE A 54 11.16 -8.51 2.03
CA PHE A 54 9.71 -8.49 1.92
C PHE A 54 9.10 -7.10 2.11
N PHE A 55 9.87 -6.12 2.60
CA PHE A 55 9.45 -4.73 2.62
C PHE A 55 9.70 -4.08 1.27
N HIS A 56 8.72 -3.31 0.81
CA HIS A 56 8.81 -2.48 -0.38
C HIS A 56 8.38 -1.05 -0.03
N ASP A 57 8.93 -0.07 -0.75
CA ASP A 57 8.42 1.29 -0.68
C ASP A 57 6.96 1.33 -1.18
N ALA A 58 6.14 2.14 -0.52
CA ALA A 58 4.78 2.43 -0.94
C ALA A 58 4.37 3.84 -0.53
N THR A 59 3.39 4.39 -1.24
CA THR A 59 2.80 5.69 -0.93
C THR A 59 1.30 5.53 -0.79
N VAL A 60 0.74 6.03 0.30
CA VAL A 60 -0.72 6.20 0.43
C VAL A 60 -1.05 7.58 -0.15
N PRO A 61 -1.87 7.67 -1.20
CA PRO A 61 -2.21 8.96 -1.79
C PRO A 61 -2.90 9.90 -0.79
N GLY A 62 -2.63 11.19 -0.87
CA GLY A 62 -3.38 12.23 -0.16
C GLY A 62 -4.88 12.12 -0.45
N GLY A 63 -5.70 12.47 0.53
CA GLY A 63 -7.16 12.35 0.50
C GLY A 63 -7.69 10.92 0.71
N THR A 64 -6.83 9.90 0.87
CA THR A 64 -7.28 8.52 1.13
C THR A 64 -8.02 8.39 2.46
N TYR A 65 -7.59 9.14 3.47
CA TYR A 65 -8.21 9.18 4.80
C TYR A 65 -8.45 10.62 5.22
N LYS A 66 -9.43 10.82 6.11
CA LYS A 66 -9.69 12.14 6.69
C LYS A 66 -8.46 12.60 7.49
N GLY A 67 -7.98 13.82 7.23
CA GLY A 67 -6.79 14.38 7.88
C GLY A 67 -5.45 13.92 7.27
N LEU A 68 -5.48 13.12 6.20
CA LEU A 68 -4.30 12.81 5.39
C LEU A 68 -4.40 13.56 4.07
N ASP A 69 -3.97 14.82 4.04
CA ASP A 69 -4.14 15.69 2.88
C ASP A 69 -3.03 15.50 1.83
N GLU A 70 -1.83 15.14 2.27
CA GLU A 70 -0.66 14.92 1.42
C GLU A 70 -0.35 13.43 1.26
N ASP A 71 0.40 13.10 0.20
CA ASP A 71 0.93 11.77 -0.04
C ASP A 71 1.79 11.30 1.14
N PHE A 72 1.51 10.12 1.65
CA PHE A 72 2.16 9.57 2.83
C PHE A 72 3.10 8.41 2.47
N PRO A 73 4.44 8.61 2.55
CA PRO A 73 5.42 7.55 2.33
C PRO A 73 5.36 6.51 3.45
N THR A 74 5.24 5.24 3.07
CA THR A 74 5.07 4.12 3.98
C THR A 74 5.75 2.85 3.46
N LEU A 75 5.58 1.76 4.18
CA LEU A 75 6.08 0.44 3.83
C LEU A 75 4.93 -0.47 3.40
N ASN A 76 5.16 -1.23 2.33
CA ASN A 76 4.34 -2.35 1.92
C ASN A 76 5.06 -3.66 2.29
N VAL A 77 4.36 -4.54 3.01
CA VAL A 77 4.87 -5.86 3.44
C VAL A 77 4.65 -6.97 2.40
N GLY A 78 4.18 -6.60 1.21
CA GLY A 78 3.87 -7.52 0.12
C GLY A 78 2.37 -7.81 -0.02
N SER A 79 2.05 -8.63 -1.02
CA SER A 79 0.68 -8.99 -1.37
C SER A 79 0.02 -9.86 -0.30
N MET A 80 -1.31 -9.77 -0.23
CA MET A 80 -2.11 -10.72 0.54
C MET A 80 -2.02 -12.11 -0.10
N HIS A 81 -1.59 -13.09 0.68
CA HIS A 81 -1.52 -14.49 0.26
C HIS A 81 -2.71 -15.26 0.82
N LEU A 82 -3.32 -16.11 -0.01
CA LEU A 82 -4.19 -17.17 0.47
C LEU A 82 -3.33 -18.42 0.69
N ILE A 83 -3.01 -18.68 1.96
CA ILE A 83 -2.12 -19.77 2.37
C ILE A 83 -2.96 -20.96 2.83
N THR A 84 -2.53 -22.15 2.45
CA THR A 84 -3.16 -23.41 2.85
C THR A 84 -2.12 -24.42 3.29
N SER A 85 -2.54 -25.49 3.98
CA SER A 85 -1.65 -26.60 4.32
C SER A 85 -1.22 -27.35 3.07
N ALA A 86 0.06 -27.75 3.01
CA ALA A 86 0.59 -28.56 1.92
C ALA A 86 -0.10 -29.94 1.77
N GLY A 87 -0.79 -30.40 2.82
CA GLY A 87 -1.54 -31.67 2.80
C GLY A 87 -3.01 -31.54 2.40
N GLN A 88 -3.46 -30.36 1.94
CA GLN A 88 -4.81 -30.25 1.41
C GLN A 88 -4.98 -31.00 0.08
N ASP A 89 -6.20 -31.41 -0.21
CA ASP A 89 -6.52 -32.10 -1.45
C ASP A 89 -6.24 -31.21 -2.68
N GLU A 90 -5.60 -31.79 -3.69
CA GLU A 90 -5.20 -31.06 -4.91
C GLU A 90 -6.42 -30.49 -5.65
N GLU A 91 -7.49 -31.29 -5.77
CA GLU A 91 -8.70 -30.90 -6.48
C GLU A 91 -9.40 -29.76 -5.76
N LEU A 92 -9.49 -29.83 -4.43
CA LEU A 92 -10.03 -28.74 -3.61
C LEU A 92 -9.30 -27.43 -3.85
N VAL A 93 -7.96 -27.45 -3.80
CA VAL A 93 -7.16 -26.23 -3.99
C VAL A 93 -7.25 -25.72 -5.43
N TYR A 94 -7.30 -26.61 -6.42
CA TYR A 94 -7.53 -26.23 -7.82
C TYR A 94 -8.87 -25.50 -7.97
N GLN A 95 -9.97 -26.09 -7.49
CA GLN A 95 -11.31 -25.51 -7.62
C GLN A 95 -11.42 -24.18 -6.87
N LEU A 96 -10.83 -24.07 -5.69
CA LEU A 96 -10.78 -22.81 -4.94
C LEU A 96 -10.01 -21.72 -5.70
N THR A 97 -8.83 -22.05 -6.21
CA THR A 97 -7.99 -21.10 -6.97
C THR A 97 -8.72 -20.62 -8.22
N LYS A 98 -9.32 -21.56 -8.97
CA LYS A 98 -10.13 -21.28 -10.15
C LYS A 98 -11.30 -20.35 -9.84
N THR A 99 -12.08 -20.69 -8.80
CA THR A 99 -13.26 -19.92 -8.38
C THR A 99 -12.87 -18.49 -8.04
N ILE A 100 -11.81 -18.28 -7.27
CA ILE A 100 -11.34 -16.92 -6.92
C ILE A 100 -10.90 -16.16 -8.18
N TRP A 101 -10.14 -16.81 -9.06
CA TRP A 101 -9.63 -16.18 -10.27
C TRP A 101 -10.74 -15.76 -11.24
N GLU A 102 -11.70 -16.66 -11.48
CA GLU A 102 -12.82 -16.41 -12.40
C GLU A 102 -13.75 -15.31 -11.87
N ASN A 103 -13.88 -15.19 -10.55
CA ASN A 103 -14.74 -14.19 -9.90
C ASN A 103 -13.97 -12.98 -9.34
N ARG A 104 -12.72 -12.75 -9.77
CA ARG A 104 -11.86 -11.67 -9.26
C ARG A 104 -12.46 -10.26 -9.41
N GLU A 105 -13.31 -10.05 -10.41
CA GLU A 105 -14.02 -8.78 -10.60
C GLU A 105 -15.04 -8.53 -9.48
N GLU A 106 -15.74 -9.57 -9.03
CA GLU A 106 -16.64 -9.46 -7.88
C GLU A 106 -15.86 -9.15 -6.60
N VAL A 107 -14.68 -9.76 -6.42
CA VAL A 107 -13.78 -9.43 -5.30
C VAL A 107 -13.35 -7.97 -5.36
N ALA A 108 -12.94 -7.47 -6.53
CA ALA A 108 -12.56 -6.08 -6.73
C ALA A 108 -13.73 -5.09 -6.51
N ALA A 109 -14.96 -5.51 -6.79
CA ALA A 109 -16.15 -4.72 -6.52
C ALA A 109 -16.47 -4.62 -5.01
N LYS A 110 -16.05 -5.61 -4.20
CA LYS A 110 -16.20 -5.56 -2.74
C LYS A 110 -15.06 -4.82 -2.04
N HIS A 111 -13.84 -4.88 -2.57
CA HIS A 111 -12.69 -4.19 -1.99
C HIS A 111 -11.69 -3.76 -3.08
N PRO A 112 -11.17 -2.51 -3.07
CA PRO A 112 -10.24 -2.03 -4.09
C PRO A 112 -8.99 -2.90 -4.30
N ALA A 113 -8.44 -3.46 -3.22
CA ALA A 113 -7.31 -4.38 -3.30
C ALA A 113 -7.58 -5.70 -4.05
N GLY A 114 -8.84 -6.05 -4.33
CA GLY A 114 -9.17 -7.16 -5.23
C GLY A 114 -8.59 -6.98 -6.64
N LYS A 115 -8.34 -5.73 -7.07
CA LYS A 115 -7.64 -5.43 -8.35
C LYS A 115 -6.21 -5.99 -8.40
N SER A 116 -5.62 -6.30 -7.24
CA SER A 116 -4.31 -6.96 -7.16
C SER A 116 -4.36 -8.44 -7.51
N ILE A 117 -5.55 -9.05 -7.65
CA ILE A 117 -5.70 -10.41 -8.19
C ILE A 117 -5.60 -10.33 -9.71
N ASN A 118 -4.37 -10.33 -10.21
CA ASN A 118 -4.05 -10.20 -11.63
C ASN A 118 -2.81 -11.04 -11.99
N PRO A 119 -2.51 -11.27 -13.29
CA PRO A 119 -1.44 -12.16 -13.70
C PRO A 119 -0.05 -11.79 -13.16
N LYS A 120 0.24 -10.49 -13.02
CA LYS A 120 1.52 -9.98 -12.49
C LYS A 120 1.73 -10.37 -11.03
N ASN A 121 0.66 -10.42 -10.25
CA ASN A 121 0.73 -10.59 -8.79
C ASN A 121 0.40 -12.02 -8.32
N ALA A 122 -0.49 -12.74 -9.00
CA ALA A 122 -1.04 -14.00 -8.51
C ALA A 122 -0.02 -15.15 -8.44
N ILE A 123 1.01 -15.09 -9.28
CA ILE A 123 2.10 -16.07 -9.36
C ILE A 123 3.42 -15.52 -8.80
N ARG A 124 3.39 -14.31 -8.20
CA ARG A 124 4.61 -13.67 -7.73
C ARG A 124 5.21 -14.50 -6.61
N ASN A 125 6.47 -14.89 -6.77
CA ASN A 125 7.17 -15.66 -5.76
C ASN A 125 7.45 -14.80 -4.52
N THR A 126 7.04 -15.30 -3.37
CA THR A 126 7.25 -14.66 -2.07
C THR A 126 8.01 -15.54 -1.08
N GLY A 127 8.72 -16.55 -1.59
CA GLY A 127 9.54 -17.49 -0.82
C GLY A 127 8.76 -18.68 -0.25
N THR A 128 7.46 -18.79 -0.55
CA THR A 128 6.63 -19.95 -0.19
C THR A 128 6.25 -20.72 -1.45
N GLU A 129 6.34 -22.04 -1.40
CA GLU A 129 5.97 -22.91 -2.52
C GLU A 129 4.47 -22.85 -2.83
N PHE A 130 4.12 -22.87 -4.11
CA PHE A 130 2.72 -22.97 -4.54
C PHE A 130 2.20 -24.40 -4.37
N HIS A 131 0.94 -24.53 -3.94
CA HIS A 131 0.27 -25.82 -3.88
C HIS A 131 0.09 -26.43 -5.28
N PRO A 132 0.25 -27.75 -5.48
CA PRO A 132 0.11 -28.39 -6.80
C PRO A 132 -1.19 -28.05 -7.53
N GLY A 133 -2.32 -28.01 -6.81
CA GLY A 133 -3.62 -27.64 -7.37
C GLY A 133 -3.68 -26.20 -7.90
N ALA A 134 -3.02 -25.25 -7.24
CA ALA A 134 -2.92 -23.87 -7.71
C ALA A 134 -2.01 -23.77 -8.95
N ILE A 135 -0.87 -24.47 -8.94
CA ILE A 135 0.05 -24.56 -10.10
C ILE A 135 -0.69 -25.10 -11.32
N ARG A 136 -1.47 -26.18 -11.15
CA ARG A 136 -2.25 -26.79 -12.22
C ARG A 136 -3.21 -25.78 -12.84
N PHE A 137 -3.97 -25.05 -12.02
CA PHE A 137 -4.85 -24.01 -12.49
C PHE A 137 -4.10 -22.89 -13.23
N TYR A 138 -3.03 -22.36 -12.66
CA TYR A 138 -2.29 -21.26 -13.28
C TYR A 138 -1.65 -21.64 -14.61
N LYS A 139 -1.24 -22.92 -14.78
CA LYS A 139 -0.78 -23.45 -16.08
C LYS A 139 -1.91 -23.48 -17.10
N GLU A 140 -3.09 -23.97 -16.72
CA GLU A 140 -4.27 -23.99 -17.59
C GLU A 140 -4.74 -22.57 -17.98
N ALA A 141 -4.66 -21.63 -17.04
CA ALA A 141 -4.98 -20.23 -17.27
C ALA A 141 -3.91 -19.49 -18.12
N GLY A 142 -2.80 -20.15 -18.46
CA GLY A 142 -1.74 -19.56 -19.28
C GLY A 142 -0.94 -18.46 -18.58
N ILE A 143 -1.02 -18.37 -17.26
CA ILE A 143 -0.28 -17.37 -16.48
C ILE A 143 0.94 -17.96 -15.77
N TRP A 144 1.07 -19.28 -15.70
CA TRP A 144 2.24 -19.90 -15.08
C TRP A 144 3.50 -19.73 -15.95
N PRO A 145 4.67 -19.40 -15.37
CA PRO A 145 5.91 -19.26 -16.13
C PRO A 145 6.32 -20.60 -16.79
N SER A 146 6.76 -20.55 -18.04
CA SER A 146 7.20 -21.74 -18.80
C SER A 146 8.44 -22.40 -18.20
N ASP A 147 9.30 -21.58 -17.58
CA ASP A 147 10.51 -22.03 -16.92
C ASP A 147 10.30 -21.95 -15.41
N ALA A 148 10.13 -23.10 -14.78
CA ALA A 148 9.91 -23.22 -13.33
C ALA A 148 11.05 -22.61 -12.48
N ALA A 149 12.16 -22.18 -13.09
CA ALA A 149 13.27 -21.49 -12.46
C ALA A 149 13.00 -20.00 -12.18
N ASP A 150 12.20 -19.30 -13.01
CA ASP A 150 11.95 -17.86 -12.82
C ASP A 150 10.89 -17.59 -11.74
N ALA A 151 9.99 -18.56 -11.50
CA ALA A 151 9.14 -18.57 -10.31
C ALA A 151 9.95 -18.80 -9.02
N THR A 152 11.24 -19.15 -9.08
CA THR A 152 12.09 -19.36 -7.90
C THR A 152 13.08 -18.22 -7.66
N ASN A 153 13.26 -17.29 -8.60
CA ASN A 153 14.26 -16.24 -8.45
C ASN A 153 13.96 -15.01 -9.32
N SER A 154 13.11 -14.10 -8.84
CA SER A 154 13.07 -12.71 -9.33
C SER A 154 12.36 -11.83 -8.30
N ALA A 155 13.16 -11.28 -7.39
CA ALA A 155 12.80 -10.05 -6.69
C ALA A 155 12.93 -8.89 -7.68
N GLU A 156 11.97 -8.74 -8.60
CA GLU A 156 11.89 -7.53 -9.42
C GLU A 156 10.94 -6.53 -8.77
N THR A 157 11.52 -5.41 -8.37
CA THR A 157 10.86 -4.18 -7.94
C THR A 157 9.91 -3.67 -9.02
N PRO A 158 8.60 -3.49 -8.75
CA PRO A 158 7.73 -2.79 -9.67
C PRO A 158 7.99 -1.28 -9.55
N SER A 159 8.76 -0.73 -10.48
CA SER A 159 8.66 0.67 -10.89
C SER A 159 7.29 0.85 -11.54
N ASP A 160 6.35 1.46 -10.84
CA ASP A 160 5.17 2.09 -11.42
C ASP A 160 4.75 3.23 -10.50
N SER A 161 5.48 4.34 -10.64
CA SER A 161 5.00 5.67 -10.30
C SER A 161 3.79 5.97 -11.18
N ALA A 162 2.58 5.83 -10.63
CA ALA A 162 1.42 6.44 -11.23
C ALA A 162 1.61 7.97 -11.15
N SER A 163 2.02 8.57 -12.27
CA SER A 163 2.02 10.02 -12.46
C SER A 163 0.60 10.56 -12.24
N PRO A 164 0.38 11.59 -11.42
CA PRO A 164 -0.92 12.23 -11.34
C PRO A 164 -1.19 12.98 -12.64
N ALA A 165 -2.42 12.81 -13.13
CA ALA A 165 -2.97 13.57 -14.24
C ALA A 165 -3.01 15.07 -13.88
N GLU A 166 -2.49 15.90 -14.79
CA GLU A 166 -2.69 17.35 -14.76
C GLU A 166 -4.19 17.64 -14.84
N SER A 167 -4.76 18.27 -13.81
CA SER A 167 -6.05 18.93 -13.88
C SER A 167 -5.83 20.44 -13.82
N GLU A 168 -6.13 21.10 -14.94
CA GLU A 168 -6.29 22.54 -15.01
C GLU A 168 -7.34 23.03 -13.99
N ALA A 169 -6.99 24.07 -13.23
CA ALA A 169 -7.95 25.01 -12.68
C ALA A 169 -7.32 26.40 -12.62
N ALA A 170 -7.94 27.31 -13.38
CA ALA A 170 -7.67 28.73 -13.39
C ALA A 170 -8.06 29.41 -12.07
N GLY A 171 -7.35 30.49 -11.72
CA GLY A 171 -7.95 31.58 -10.94
C GLY A 171 -7.00 32.33 -10.01
N GLY A 172 -6.54 33.50 -10.49
CA GLY A 172 -6.38 34.70 -9.67
C GLY A 172 -5.00 35.00 -9.12
N ASP A 173 -4.35 36.02 -9.69
CA ASP A 173 -3.43 36.89 -8.96
C ASP A 173 -3.43 38.29 -9.59
N ASP A 174 -4.23 39.18 -9.00
CA ASP A 174 -3.92 40.61 -8.93
C ASP A 174 -2.90 40.78 -7.79
N ALA A 175 -1.63 41.02 -8.15
CA ALA A 175 -0.62 41.43 -7.19
C ALA A 175 0.29 42.49 -7.84
N ASP A 176 -0.07 43.75 -7.59
CA ASP A 176 0.74 44.93 -7.83
C ASP A 176 2.03 44.86 -7.00
N ALA A 177 3.13 45.21 -7.65
CA ALA A 177 4.48 45.10 -7.15
C ALA A 177 4.85 46.34 -6.33
N ALA A 178 5.20 46.15 -5.04
CA ALA A 178 5.98 47.13 -4.31
C ALA A 178 6.93 46.44 -3.32
N SER A 179 8.19 46.32 -3.73
CA SER A 179 9.33 45.96 -2.89
C SER A 179 9.51 46.99 -1.76
N PRO A 180 9.87 46.60 -0.52
CA PRO A 180 10.53 47.50 0.40
C PRO A 180 12.04 47.32 0.30
N THR A 181 12.71 48.39 -0.13
CA THR A 181 14.17 48.55 -0.06
C THR A 181 14.62 48.64 1.40
N THR A 182 15.73 47.97 1.68
CA THR A 182 16.54 48.06 2.89
C THR A 182 16.92 49.49 3.26
N ASP A 183 16.81 49.85 4.54
CA ASP A 183 17.69 50.84 5.16
C ASP A 183 18.06 50.37 6.58
N VAL A 184 19.37 50.36 6.82
CA VAL A 184 20.02 50.01 8.07
C VAL A 184 20.62 51.28 8.63
N SER A 185 20.28 51.65 9.87
CA SER A 185 21.21 52.31 10.79
C SER A 185 20.77 52.22 12.26
N PRO A 186 21.73 52.15 13.20
CA PRO A 186 21.49 51.81 14.61
C PRO A 186 21.36 53.06 15.50
N SER A 187 20.65 52.95 16.63
CA SER A 187 20.81 53.88 17.74
C SER A 187 20.62 53.17 19.09
N GLU A 188 21.62 53.36 19.94
CA GLU A 188 21.77 52.90 21.31
C GLU A 188 20.74 53.53 22.28
N GLY A 189 20.52 52.86 23.42
CA GLY A 189 20.29 53.56 24.70
C GLY A 189 18.91 53.41 25.35
N ASN A 190 18.79 52.43 26.24
CA ASN A 190 18.63 52.56 27.71
C ASN A 190 17.79 51.42 28.30
#